data_AF-A0A8R1EJB5-F1
#
_entry.id   AF-A0A8R1EJB5-F1
#
_cell.length_a   1.000
_cell.length_b   1.000
_cell.length_c   1.000
_cell.angle_alpha   90.00
_cell.angle_beta   90.00
_cell.angle_gamma   90.00
#
_symmetry.space_group_name_H-M   'P 1'
#
loop_
_entity.id
_entity.type
_entity.pdbx_description
1 polymer ?
#
loop_
_entity_poly.entity_id
_entity_poly.type
_entity_poly.pdbx_seq_one_letter_code
_entity_poly.pdbx_strand_id
1 'polypeptide(L)'
;MYFFQTFFTRYATSESGWNVLSELAVTEILAEMPVLTEPPKELFLKPQSVKTKGTAAHAYANALDLALHVCKQMCTKTKWKKLSLKVLAFIQRLGEVFQQLMRAEVNCDCLETAKAIVYEISIN
;
A
#
# COMPACT_ATOMS: atom_id res chain seq x y z
N MET A 1 -2.27 -16.16 -5.33
CA MET A 1 -1.98 -14.99 -4.48
C MET A 1 -3.08 -13.92 -4.55
N TYR A 2 -3.63 -13.58 -5.74
CA TYR A 2 -4.75 -12.62 -5.86
C TYR A 2 -5.98 -12.93 -4.99
N PHE A 3 -6.38 -14.20 -4.82
CA PHE A 3 -7.60 -14.58 -4.11
C PHE A 3 -7.57 -14.25 -2.60
N PHE A 4 -6.41 -14.38 -1.96
CA PHE A 4 -6.23 -14.12 -0.52
C PHE A 4 -6.28 -12.61 -0.23
N GLN A 5 -5.86 -11.79 -1.20
CA GLN A 5 -5.81 -10.34 -1.08
C GLN A 5 -7.17 -9.66 -1.32
N THR A 6 -7.95 -10.13 -2.29
CA THR A 6 -9.35 -9.67 -2.43
C THR A 6 -10.19 -10.02 -1.20
N PHE A 7 -9.87 -11.14 -0.54
CA PHE A 7 -10.52 -11.56 0.69
C PHE A 7 -10.26 -10.57 1.82
N PHE A 8 -9.01 -10.20 2.12
CA PHE A 8 -8.71 -9.24 3.19
C PHE A 8 -9.31 -7.86 2.97
N THR A 9 -9.24 -7.34 1.74
CA THR A 9 -9.84 -6.04 1.42
C THR A 9 -11.36 -6.06 1.59
N ARG A 10 -12.04 -7.15 1.19
CA ARG A 10 -13.48 -7.34 1.41
C ARG A 10 -13.82 -7.65 2.86
N TYR A 11 -12.94 -8.31 3.59
CA TYR A 11 -13.14 -8.61 5.00
C TYR A 11 -13.09 -7.31 5.82
N ALA A 12 -12.16 -6.41 5.50
CA ALA A 12 -12.03 -5.09 6.10
C ALA A 12 -13.22 -4.14 5.85
N THR A 13 -14.07 -4.40 4.85
CA THR A 13 -15.28 -3.57 4.64
C THR A 13 -16.36 -3.86 5.68
N SER A 14 -16.41 -5.10 6.18
CA SER A 14 -17.28 -5.50 7.29
C SER A 14 -16.76 -4.97 8.62
N GLU A 15 -17.66 -4.62 9.54
CA GLU A 15 -17.27 -4.10 10.86
C GLU A 15 -16.51 -5.13 11.69
N SER A 16 -16.94 -6.38 11.69
CA SER A 16 -16.25 -7.48 12.38
C SER A 16 -14.86 -7.73 11.80
N GLY A 17 -14.72 -7.75 10.47
CA GLY A 17 -13.42 -7.97 9.85
C GLY A 17 -12.46 -6.80 10.00
N TRP A 18 -12.98 -5.56 9.98
CA TRP A 18 -12.19 -4.38 10.34
C TRP A 18 -11.67 -4.45 11.77
N ASN A 19 -12.52 -4.83 12.74
CA ASN A 19 -12.13 -4.96 14.15
C ASN A 19 -11.02 -6.00 14.32
N VAL A 20 -11.17 -7.19 13.72
CA VAL A 20 -10.15 -8.24 13.76
C VAL A 20 -8.83 -7.78 13.14
N LEU A 21 -8.86 -7.14 11.97
CA LEU A 21 -7.65 -6.65 11.30
C LEU A 21 -6.95 -5.52 12.08
N SER A 22 -7.74 -4.69 12.75
CA SER A 22 -7.24 -3.65 13.66
C SER A 22 -6.57 -4.25 14.90
N GLU A 23 -7.19 -5.26 15.50
CA GLU A 23 -6.64 -6.01 16.65
C GLU A 23 -5.36 -6.77 16.27
N LEU A 24 -5.30 -7.33 15.06
CA LEU A 24 -4.12 -8.01 14.52
C LEU A 24 -3.01 -7.05 14.07
N ALA A 25 -3.17 -5.74 14.22
CA ALA A 25 -2.18 -4.74 13.81
C ALA A 25 -1.73 -4.94 12.34
N VAL A 26 -2.69 -5.16 11.43
CA VAL A 26 -2.40 -5.52 10.03
C VAL A 26 -1.50 -4.49 9.33
N THR A 27 -1.61 -3.20 9.68
CA THR A 27 -0.79 -2.14 9.09
C THR A 27 0.68 -2.30 9.47
N GLU A 28 0.97 -2.70 10.70
CA GLU A 28 2.31 -2.99 11.18
C GLU A 28 2.88 -4.26 10.56
N ILE A 29 2.05 -5.31 10.46
CA ILE A 29 2.44 -6.54 9.76
C ILE A 29 2.84 -6.20 8.32
N LEU A 30 2.02 -5.45 7.60
CA LEU A 30 2.33 -5.00 6.23
C LEU A 30 3.62 -4.16 6.18
N ALA A 31 3.84 -3.29 7.17
CA ALA A 31 5.06 -2.52 7.26
C ALA A 31 6.31 -3.41 7.46
N GLU A 32 6.19 -4.57 8.06
CA GLU A 32 7.33 -5.46 8.32
C GLU A 32 7.52 -6.55 7.25
N MET A 33 6.59 -6.71 6.30
CA MET A 33 6.71 -7.75 5.28
C MET A 33 7.92 -7.51 4.35
N PRO A 34 8.84 -8.49 4.20
CA PRO A 34 10.01 -8.38 3.34
C PRO A 34 9.68 -7.96 1.90
N VAL A 35 8.58 -8.49 1.36
CA VAL A 35 8.10 -8.18 0.00
C VAL A 35 7.73 -6.70 -0.20
N LEU A 36 7.48 -5.95 0.87
CA LEU A 36 7.16 -4.53 0.86
C LEU A 36 8.34 -3.66 1.36
N THR A 37 9.17 -4.19 2.26
CA THR A 37 10.34 -3.49 2.82
C THR A 37 11.54 -3.49 1.87
N GLU A 38 11.65 -4.48 0.98
CA GLU A 38 12.80 -4.67 0.10
C GLU A 38 12.41 -4.42 -1.37
N PRO A 39 12.42 -3.16 -1.83
CA PRO A 39 12.11 -2.85 -3.21
C PRO A 39 13.17 -3.45 -4.16
N PRO A 40 12.75 -4.02 -5.30
CA PRO A 40 13.68 -4.60 -6.25
C PRO A 40 14.56 -3.52 -6.89
N LYS A 41 15.87 -3.78 -7.01
CA LYS A 41 16.84 -2.86 -7.65
C LYS A 41 16.41 -2.41 -9.04
N GLU A 42 15.72 -3.30 -9.78
CA GLU A 42 15.16 -3.02 -11.10
C GLU A 42 14.23 -1.80 -11.10
N LEU A 43 13.47 -1.58 -10.03
CA LEU A 43 12.55 -0.43 -9.93
C LEU A 43 13.32 0.90 -9.94
N PHE A 44 14.54 0.93 -9.38
CA PHE A 44 15.38 2.13 -9.38
C PHE A 44 16.13 2.32 -10.70
N LEU A 45 16.60 1.23 -11.31
CA LEU A 45 17.37 1.28 -12.55
C LEU A 45 16.50 1.45 -13.80
N LYS A 46 15.31 0.84 -13.81
CA LYS A 46 14.37 0.84 -14.93
C LYS A 46 12.94 1.04 -14.41
N PRO A 47 12.56 2.24 -13.95
CA PRO A 47 11.26 2.48 -13.32
C PRO A 47 10.05 2.10 -14.20
N GLN A 48 10.16 2.22 -15.53
CA GLN A 48 9.11 1.83 -16.48
C GLN A 48 8.79 0.33 -16.46
N SER A 49 9.69 -0.52 -15.95
CA SER A 49 9.47 -1.98 -15.81
C SER A 49 8.28 -2.32 -14.91
N VAL A 50 7.84 -1.38 -14.05
CA VAL A 50 6.60 -1.49 -13.26
C VAL A 50 5.36 -1.74 -14.12
N LYS A 51 5.35 -1.28 -15.38
CA LYS A 51 4.23 -1.50 -16.32
C LYS A 51 4.33 -2.82 -17.08
N THR A 52 5.47 -3.50 -17.01
CA THR A 52 5.75 -4.71 -17.79
C THR A 52 5.45 -5.95 -16.97
N LYS A 53 4.39 -6.69 -17.32
CA LYS A 53 4.04 -7.94 -16.64
C LYS A 53 5.21 -8.93 -16.68
N GLY A 54 5.45 -9.59 -15.55
CA GLY A 54 6.51 -10.59 -15.38
C GLY A 54 7.85 -10.05 -14.87
N THR A 55 8.01 -8.73 -14.74
CA THR A 55 9.20 -8.15 -14.09
C THR A 55 9.06 -8.16 -12.56
N ALA A 56 10.19 -8.08 -11.86
CA ALA A 56 10.19 -7.99 -10.40
C ALA A 56 9.57 -6.66 -9.93
N ALA A 57 9.84 -5.58 -10.66
CA ALA A 57 9.26 -4.27 -10.37
C ALA A 57 7.73 -4.25 -10.52
N HIS A 58 7.17 -4.92 -11.53
CA HIS A 58 5.71 -5.05 -11.69
C HIS A 58 5.09 -5.86 -10.55
N ALA A 59 5.71 -6.99 -10.17
CA ALA A 59 5.23 -7.81 -9.07
C ALA A 59 5.25 -7.04 -7.73
N TYR A 60 6.32 -6.29 -7.46
CA TYR A 60 6.44 -5.44 -6.28
C TYR A 60 5.38 -4.33 -6.28
N ALA A 61 5.21 -3.60 -7.39
CA ALA A 61 4.23 -2.52 -7.49
C ALA A 61 2.79 -3.02 -7.27
N ASN A 62 2.43 -4.18 -7.81
CA ASN A 62 1.13 -4.80 -7.57
C ASN A 62 0.95 -5.22 -6.11
N ALA A 63 1.98 -5.82 -5.50
CA ALA A 63 1.92 -6.18 -4.08
C ALA A 63 1.73 -4.93 -3.21
N LEU A 64 2.41 -3.85 -3.55
CA LEU A 64 2.31 -2.58 -2.86
C LEU A 64 0.94 -1.93 -3.04
N ASP A 65 0.38 -1.88 -4.25
CA ASP A 65 -0.96 -1.37 -4.51
C ASP A 65 -2.02 -2.07 -3.64
N LEU A 66 -1.93 -3.39 -3.59
CA LEU A 66 -2.84 -4.21 -2.78
C LEU A 66 -2.71 -3.92 -1.28
N ALA A 67 -1.49 -3.77 -0.77
CA ALA A 67 -1.25 -3.40 0.63
C ALA A 67 -1.84 -2.01 0.94
N LEU A 68 -1.66 -1.05 0.03
CA LEU A 68 -2.22 0.29 0.16
C LEU A 68 -3.75 0.27 0.16
N HIS A 69 -4.38 -0.58 -0.66
CA HIS A 69 -5.84 -0.75 -0.63
C HIS A 69 -6.36 -1.28 0.72
N VAL A 70 -5.64 -2.20 1.38
CA VAL A 70 -5.98 -2.64 2.73
C VAL A 70 -5.85 -1.47 3.71
N CYS A 71 -4.73 -0.73 3.67
CA CYS A 71 -4.52 0.45 4.50
C CYS A 71 -5.62 1.52 4.29
N LYS A 72 -6.04 1.74 3.05
CA LYS A 72 -7.16 2.63 2.71
C LYS A 72 -8.44 2.18 3.41
N GLN A 73 -8.81 0.90 3.32
CA GLN A 73 -10.00 0.38 4.00
C GLN A 73 -9.91 0.54 5.51
N MET A 74 -8.73 0.31 6.11
CA MET A 74 -8.52 0.51 7.54
C MET A 74 -8.77 1.98 7.97
N CYS A 75 -8.56 2.95 7.08
CA CYS A 75 -8.79 4.37 7.36
C CYS A 75 -10.26 4.82 7.20
N THR A 76 -11.19 3.98 6.76
CA THR A 76 -12.59 4.38 6.48
C THR A 76 -13.56 4.31 7.67
N LYS A 77 -13.15 3.74 8.82
CA LYS A 77 -14.06 3.48 9.98
C LYS A 77 -13.72 4.33 11.21
N THR A 78 -14.64 4.40 12.17
CA THR A 78 -14.69 5.38 13.28
C THR A 78 -13.44 5.49 14.18
N LYS A 79 -12.55 4.49 14.23
CA LYS A 79 -11.28 4.53 15.00
C LYS A 79 -10.04 4.84 14.13
N TRP A 80 -10.25 5.39 12.93
CA TRP A 80 -9.20 5.61 11.93
C TRP A 80 -8.04 6.51 12.39
N LYS A 81 -8.24 7.50 13.27
CA LYS A 81 -7.20 8.49 13.62
C LYS A 81 -5.89 7.89 14.17
N LYS A 82 -5.97 6.78 14.94
CA LYS A 82 -4.77 6.10 15.45
C LYS A 82 -4.09 5.25 14.36
N LEU A 83 -4.87 4.73 13.42
CA LEU A 83 -4.40 3.90 12.32
C LEU A 83 -3.87 4.74 11.15
N SER A 84 -4.43 5.93 10.92
CA SER A 84 -4.01 6.83 9.85
C SER A 84 -2.58 7.29 10.03
N LEU A 85 -2.15 7.59 11.26
CA LEU A 85 -0.74 7.89 11.55
C LEU A 85 0.20 6.73 11.19
N LYS A 86 -0.23 5.49 11.47
CA LYS A 86 0.55 4.30 11.14
C LYS A 86 0.60 4.06 9.63
N VAL A 87 -0.52 4.28 8.94
CA VAL A 87 -0.61 4.20 7.48
C VAL A 87 0.26 5.28 6.83
N LEU A 88 0.24 6.52 7.34
CA LEU A 88 1.11 7.59 6.86
C LEU A 88 2.58 7.25 7.08
N ALA A 89 2.95 6.72 8.24
CA ALA A 89 4.32 6.28 8.52
C ALA A 89 4.77 5.18 7.55
N PHE A 90 3.88 4.22 7.24
CA PHE A 90 4.14 3.19 6.23
C PHE A 90 4.36 3.79 4.83
N ILE A 91 3.48 4.70 4.38
CA ILE A 91 3.61 5.39 3.09
C ILE A 91 4.90 6.22 3.05
N GLN A 92 5.25 6.91 4.13
CA GLN A 92 6.45 7.72 4.23
C GLN A 92 7.72 6.88 4.06
N ARG A 93 7.75 5.66 4.61
CA ARG A 93 8.89 4.75 4.45
C ARG A 93 9.11 4.31 3.00
N LEU A 94 8.05 4.30 2.20
CA LEU A 94 8.11 4.02 0.76
C LEU A 94 8.50 5.26 -0.06
N GLY A 95 8.91 6.35 0.60
CA GLY A 95 9.23 7.63 -0.01
C GLY A 95 10.23 7.53 -1.16
N GLU A 96 11.29 6.74 -1.03
CA GLU A 96 12.29 6.57 -2.09
C GLU A 96 11.70 5.92 -3.35
N VAL A 97 10.85 4.90 -3.18
CA VAL A 97 10.14 4.22 -4.27
C VAL A 97 9.22 5.21 -4.99
N PHE A 98 8.38 5.93 -4.24
CA PHE A 98 7.45 6.90 -4.84
C PHE A 98 8.18 8.08 -5.48
N GLN A 99 9.23 8.60 -4.86
CA GLN A 99 10.07 9.65 -5.45
C GLN A 99 10.68 9.20 -6.78
N GLN A 100 11.18 7.97 -6.85
CA GLN A 100 11.75 7.44 -8.08
C GLN A 100 10.70 7.30 -9.18
N LEU A 101 9.51 6.78 -8.85
CA LEU A 101 8.40 6.64 -9.80
C LEU A 101 7.92 8.00 -10.31
N MET A 102 7.79 8.99 -9.43
CA MET A 102 7.41 10.36 -9.80
C MET A 102 8.47 11.03 -10.70
N ARG A 103 9.76 10.92 -10.36
CA ARG A 103 10.86 11.47 -11.17
C ARG A 103 10.94 10.86 -12.56
N ALA A 104 10.61 9.57 -12.68
CA ALA A 104 10.58 8.85 -13.94
C ALA A 104 9.24 8.97 -14.68
N GLU A 105 8.31 9.80 -14.19
CA GLU A 105 6.97 10.03 -14.76
C GLU A 105 6.18 8.73 -14.99
N VAL A 106 6.35 7.76 -14.08
CA VAL A 106 5.69 6.45 -14.15
C VAL A 106 4.35 6.53 -13.42
N ASN A 107 3.28 6.69 -14.19
CA ASN A 107 1.93 6.46 -13.67
C ASN A 107 1.71 4.96 -13.42
N CYS A 108 1.39 4.60 -12.19
CA CYS A 108 1.07 3.25 -11.76
C CYS A 108 0.07 3.28 -10.59
N ASP A 109 -0.70 2.20 -10.45
CA ASP A 109 -1.85 2.17 -9.53
C ASP A 109 -1.44 2.39 -8.08
N CYS A 110 -0.33 1.79 -7.63
CA CYS A 110 0.15 1.97 -6.25
C CYS A 110 0.46 3.43 -5.91
N LEU A 111 1.00 4.20 -6.86
CA LEU A 111 1.30 5.61 -6.66
C LEU A 111 0.02 6.44 -6.53
N GLU A 112 -0.99 6.14 -7.35
CA GLU A 112 -2.30 6.82 -7.29
C GLU A 112 -3.06 6.46 -6.01
N THR A 113 -3.03 5.19 -5.59
CA THR A 113 -3.63 4.73 -4.34
C THR A 113 -2.96 5.41 -3.14
N ALA A 114 -1.62 5.53 -3.12
CA ALA A 114 -0.90 6.24 -2.06
C ALA A 114 -1.28 7.73 -1.99
N LYS A 115 -1.35 8.43 -3.14
CA LYS A 115 -1.80 9.83 -3.21
C LYS A 115 -3.21 9.99 -2.66
N ALA A 116 -4.13 9.10 -3.03
CA ALA A 116 -5.51 9.15 -2.56
C ALA A 116 -5.60 9.00 -1.04
N ILE A 117 -4.86 8.07 -0.44
CA ILE A 117 -4.82 7.88 1.02
C ILE A 117 -4.29 9.13 1.73
N VAL A 118 -3.17 9.68 1.26
CA VAL A 118 -2.58 10.89 1.86
C VAL A 118 -3.56 12.07 1.77
N TYR A 119 -4.22 12.24 0.62
CA TYR A 119 -5.23 13.28 0.44
C TYR A 119 -6.43 13.09 1.39
N GLU A 120 -7.01 11.89 1.44
CA GLU A 120 -8.15 11.55 2.31
C GLU A 120 -7.83 11.76 3.80
N ILE A 121 -6.61 11.46 4.23
CA ILE A 121 -6.19 11.70 5.62
C ILE A 121 -5.96 13.19 5.89
N SER A 122 -5.49 13.95 4.90
CA SER A 122 -5.16 15.38 5.08
C SER A 122 -6.41 16.28 5.19
N ILE A 123 -7.55 15.84 4.65
CA ILE A 123 -8.81 16.60 4.67
C ILE A 123 -9.71 16.28 5.87
N ASN A 124 -9.36 15.28 6.69
CA ASN A 124 -10.14 14.79 7.84
C ASN A 124 -9.42 15.00 9.18
#